data_AF-A0A0F9FQR0-F1
#
_entry.id   AF-A0A0F9FQR0-F1
#
_cell.length_a   1.000
_cell.length_b   1.000
_cell.length_c   1.000
_cell.angle_alpha   90.00
_cell.angle_beta   90.00
_cell.angle_gamma   90.00
#
_symmetry.space_group_name_H-M   'P 1'
#
loop_
_entity.id
_entity.type
_entity.pdbx_description
1 polymer ?
#
loop_
_entity_poly.entity_id
_entity_poly.type
_entity_poly.pdbx_seq_one_letter_code
_entity_poly.pdbx_strand_id
1 'polypeptide(L)'
;MADPGKEGQPAENPETGTPPDPTATPAPVANEPDVTPQPEATPAPAPEAAPAAEEPTPEPAKPSLSDYSLDQLLEHSGLKEHIETVASRSAQSATDKAEARAAQQVKQNAANARAEVETSKRRKLVEEENFDQIGRDEVERAEANERLMESLSTAGAAIAQQSTERYTQELGEETVDRIIREQAAANTGVVGLQKAFADEATRRAVDTATKGAVEAATKALDEKFEARIAEAGLAQRTEEVATTGPVEKVSGTPPVHEGSEEPKTWETEVDKFNAGEISWPEMEPYQIQHDKETGGSGMRG
;
A
#
# COMPACT_ATOMS: atom_id res chain seq x y z
N MET A 1 13.64 84.55 15.77
CA MET A 1 14.95 84.87 16.36
C MET A 1 15.21 83.87 17.47
N ALA A 2 16.14 82.94 17.27
CA ALA A 2 16.75 82.14 18.34
C ALA A 2 18.08 81.59 17.81
N ASP A 3 19.17 82.08 18.40
CA ASP A 3 20.53 81.53 18.38
C ASP A 3 21.26 82.21 19.57
N PRO A 4 22.41 81.75 20.11
CA PRO A 4 23.10 80.45 20.04
C PRO A 4 23.59 79.92 21.43
N GLY A 5 24.06 78.67 21.45
CA GLY A 5 25.42 78.34 21.94
C GLY A 5 25.67 78.02 23.42
N LYS A 6 26.08 76.76 23.67
CA LYS A 6 27.28 76.31 24.46
C LYS A 6 27.24 74.77 24.55
N GLU A 7 27.95 74.04 23.69
CA GLU A 7 29.33 73.55 23.86
C GLU A 7 29.60 72.81 25.20
N GLY A 8 29.99 71.54 25.09
CA GLY A 8 30.60 70.76 26.18
C GLY A 8 30.39 69.24 26.12
N GLN A 9 31.12 68.54 25.26
CA GLN A 9 31.59 67.16 25.52
C GLN A 9 33.00 67.24 26.19
N PRO A 10 33.62 66.18 26.78
CA PRO A 10 33.36 64.74 26.61
C PRO A 10 33.50 63.84 27.87
N ALA A 11 33.25 62.54 27.63
CA ALA A 11 33.82 61.35 28.29
C ALA A 11 33.34 60.92 29.69
N GLU A 12 32.77 59.71 29.75
CA GLU A 12 33.22 58.65 30.67
C GLU A 12 32.81 57.26 30.13
N ASN A 13 33.81 56.38 30.03
CA ASN A 13 33.71 54.95 29.74
C ASN A 13 32.82 54.23 30.78
N PRO A 14 32.17 53.11 30.39
CA PRO A 14 32.14 51.96 31.28
C PRO A 14 33.10 50.89 30.78
N GLU A 15 33.94 50.47 31.73
CA GLU A 15 35.01 49.50 31.63
C GLU A 15 34.57 48.15 31.06
N THR A 16 35.43 47.63 30.19
CA THR A 16 35.73 46.20 30.05
C THR A 16 36.00 45.54 31.41
N GLY A 17 35.30 44.44 31.71
CA GLY A 17 35.54 43.66 32.93
C GLY A 17 34.90 42.27 32.93
N THR A 18 35.61 41.31 32.32
CA THR A 18 35.68 39.88 32.66
C THR A 18 34.55 38.93 32.21
N PRO A 19 34.88 37.85 31.46
CA PRO A 19 33.93 36.83 30.99
C PRO A 19 33.46 35.89 32.12
N PRO A 20 32.30 35.24 31.99
CA PRO A 20 31.86 34.25 32.98
C PRO A 20 32.79 33.02 32.98
N ASP A 21 33.23 32.64 34.18
CA ASP A 21 34.05 31.47 34.51
C ASP A 21 33.26 30.16 34.25
N PRO A 22 33.80 29.19 33.48
CA PRO A 22 33.16 27.92 33.21
C PRO A 22 33.36 26.97 34.40
N THR A 23 32.44 26.96 35.35
CA THR A 23 32.49 25.99 36.44
C THR A 23 31.64 24.73 36.17
N ALA A 24 32.31 23.60 36.36
CA ALA A 24 31.79 22.28 36.72
C ALA A 24 31.19 21.40 35.62
N THR A 25 32.07 20.66 34.96
CA THR A 25 31.83 19.28 34.49
C THR A 25 31.42 18.39 35.67
N PRO A 26 30.30 17.65 35.62
CA PRO A 26 30.16 16.42 36.37
C PRO A 26 30.65 15.24 35.51
N ALA A 27 31.50 14.41 36.14
CA ALA A 27 32.08 13.19 35.59
C ALA A 27 31.01 12.17 35.12
N PRO A 28 31.34 11.30 34.15
CA PRO A 28 30.45 10.22 33.74
C PRO A 28 30.32 9.18 34.85
N VAL A 29 29.09 8.92 35.29
CA VAL A 29 28.77 7.80 36.17
C VAL A 29 28.90 6.52 35.35
N ALA A 30 29.87 5.69 35.72
CA ALA A 30 29.98 4.30 35.32
C ALA A 30 28.79 3.53 35.89
N ASN A 31 27.96 2.96 35.02
CA ASN A 31 27.08 1.85 35.38
C ASN A 31 27.68 0.58 34.78
N GLU A 32 28.39 -0.16 35.61
CA GLU A 32 28.53 -1.61 35.47
C GLU A 32 27.13 -2.24 35.56
N PRO A 33 26.91 -3.38 34.90
CA PRO A 33 26.41 -4.47 35.71
C PRO A 33 27.31 -5.70 35.62
N ASP A 34 27.39 -6.28 36.80
CA ASP A 34 28.15 -7.43 37.25
C ASP A 34 27.80 -8.73 36.48
N VAL A 35 28.69 -9.69 36.65
CA VAL A 35 28.95 -10.85 35.82
C VAL A 35 28.28 -12.11 36.41
N THR A 36 27.79 -12.98 35.52
CA THR A 36 27.66 -14.47 35.60
C THR A 36 26.56 -15.20 36.41
N PRO A 37 26.32 -16.53 36.16
CA PRO A 37 26.47 -17.36 34.95
C PRO A 37 25.25 -18.28 34.63
N GLN A 38 25.31 -18.95 33.47
CA GLN A 38 24.45 -20.05 32.97
C GLN A 38 24.46 -21.31 33.86
N PRO A 39 23.49 -22.25 33.75
CA PRO A 39 23.81 -23.53 33.08
C PRO A 39 22.66 -24.21 32.27
N GLU A 40 23.06 -25.26 31.57
CA GLU A 40 22.37 -26.07 30.54
C GLU A 40 21.34 -27.13 31.02
N ALA A 41 20.58 -27.66 30.04
CA ALA A 41 20.06 -29.04 29.87
C ALA A 41 18.73 -29.50 30.54
N THR A 42 17.73 -29.77 29.66
CA THR A 42 16.81 -30.94 29.45
C THR A 42 16.47 -31.92 30.61
N PRO A 43 15.34 -32.69 30.66
CA PRO A 43 14.25 -32.95 29.68
C PRO A 43 12.79 -32.99 30.22
N ALA A 44 11.82 -33.24 29.33
CA ALA A 44 10.39 -33.46 29.59
C ALA A 44 10.07 -34.68 30.49
N PRO A 45 8.84 -34.74 31.03
CA PRO A 45 7.95 -35.86 30.67
C PRO A 45 6.48 -35.44 30.40
N ALA A 46 5.91 -35.96 29.32
CA ALA A 46 4.49 -36.37 29.25
C ALA A 46 4.39 -37.79 29.87
N PRO A 47 3.22 -38.44 30.11
CA PRO A 47 1.86 -38.18 29.60
C PRO A 47 0.71 -38.43 30.62
N GLU A 48 -0.54 -38.07 30.30
CA GLU A 48 -1.69 -38.91 30.67
C GLU A 48 -2.86 -38.73 29.68
N ALA A 49 -3.29 -39.88 29.15
CA ALA A 49 -4.35 -40.16 28.17
C ALA A 49 -5.75 -39.90 28.78
N ALA A 50 -6.92 -39.86 28.12
CA ALA A 50 -7.55 -40.12 26.80
C ALA A 50 -9.06 -39.69 26.99
N PRO A 51 -10.05 -39.87 26.07
CA PRO A 51 -10.11 -40.51 24.73
C PRO A 51 -10.73 -39.60 23.61
N ALA A 52 -10.33 -39.67 22.35
CA ALA A 52 -10.72 -40.55 21.21
C ALA A 52 -12.04 -40.20 20.47
N ALA A 53 -11.94 -40.28 19.12
CA ALA A 53 -12.93 -40.10 18.02
C ALA A 53 -13.10 -38.65 17.49
N GLU A 54 -12.96 -38.30 16.20
CA GLU A 54 -13.02 -39.01 14.92
C GLU A 54 -11.93 -38.52 13.92
N GLU A 55 -11.47 -39.40 13.03
CA GLU A 55 -10.50 -39.12 11.97
C GLU A 55 -11.14 -38.46 10.73
N PRO A 56 -10.58 -37.37 10.17
CA PRO A 56 -10.78 -37.03 8.77
C PRO A 56 -9.57 -37.49 7.95
N THR A 57 -9.82 -38.31 6.93
CA THR A 57 -8.86 -38.73 5.90
C THR A 57 -8.10 -37.53 5.30
N PRO A 58 -6.76 -37.49 5.32
CA PRO A 58 -6.01 -36.40 4.70
C PRO A 58 -6.00 -36.55 3.18
N GLU A 59 -6.57 -35.57 2.47
CA GLU A 59 -6.18 -35.27 1.09
C GLU A 59 -4.65 -35.11 1.04
N PRO A 60 -3.95 -35.55 -0.03
CA PRO A 60 -2.51 -35.36 -0.12
C PRO A 60 -2.22 -33.85 -0.09
N ALA A 61 -1.62 -33.40 1.01
CA ALA A 61 -1.19 -32.02 1.17
C ALA A 61 -0.28 -31.66 -0.01
N LYS A 62 -0.59 -30.53 -0.66
CA LYS A 62 0.32 -29.92 -1.64
C LYS A 62 1.72 -29.90 -1.01
N PRO A 63 2.78 -30.35 -1.72
CA PRO A 63 4.11 -30.37 -1.16
C PRO A 63 4.44 -28.96 -0.67
N SER A 64 4.71 -28.87 0.63
CA SER A 64 5.05 -27.62 1.28
C SER A 64 6.47 -27.24 0.89
N LEU A 65 6.81 -25.94 0.93
CA LEU A 65 8.18 -25.47 0.65
C LEU A 65 9.23 -26.12 1.57
N SER A 66 8.82 -26.70 2.70
CA SER A 66 9.63 -27.48 3.64
C SER A 66 9.95 -28.91 3.20
N ASP A 67 9.26 -29.45 2.18
CA ASP A 67 9.48 -30.83 1.71
C ASP A 67 10.57 -30.93 0.63
N TYR A 68 11.04 -29.79 0.12
CA TYR A 68 12.10 -29.70 -0.88
C TYR A 68 13.46 -29.47 -0.21
N SER A 69 14.48 -30.21 -0.64
CA SER A 69 15.85 -29.95 -0.18
C SER A 69 16.36 -28.62 -0.75
N LEU A 70 17.28 -27.96 -0.05
CA LEU A 70 17.89 -26.71 -0.51
C LEU A 70 18.50 -26.86 -1.91
N ASP A 71 19.10 -28.01 -2.20
CA ASP A 71 19.65 -28.32 -3.52
C ASP A 71 18.56 -28.45 -4.59
N GLN A 72 17.41 -29.06 -4.29
CA GLN A 72 16.27 -29.15 -5.21
C GLN A 72 15.61 -27.78 -5.49
N LEU A 73 15.59 -26.88 -4.51
CA LEU A 73 15.12 -25.51 -4.68
C LEU A 73 16.09 -24.67 -5.52
N LEU A 74 17.41 -24.91 -5.39
CA LEU A 74 18.45 -24.22 -6.15
C LEU A 74 18.59 -24.73 -7.60
N GLU A 75 18.21 -25.97 -7.88
CA GLU A 75 18.14 -26.54 -9.24
C GLU A 75 16.95 -26.00 -10.06
N HIS A 76 15.91 -25.46 -9.41
CA HIS A 76 14.85 -24.73 -10.10
C HIS A 76 15.44 -23.45 -10.72
N SER A 77 15.55 -23.42 -12.06
CA SER A 77 16.19 -22.34 -12.84
C SER A 77 15.73 -20.93 -12.44
N GLY A 78 14.44 -20.77 -12.12
CA GLY A 78 13.88 -19.48 -11.68
C GLY A 78 14.38 -19.01 -10.31
N LEU A 79 14.75 -19.91 -9.39
CA LEU A 79 15.28 -19.52 -8.07
C LEU A 79 16.73 -19.07 -8.18
N LYS A 80 17.53 -19.75 -9.01
CA LYS A 80 18.91 -19.36 -9.32
C LYS A 80 18.96 -18.01 -10.03
N GLU A 81 18.13 -17.81 -11.05
CA GLU A 81 17.98 -16.52 -11.73
C GLU A 81 17.52 -15.41 -10.77
N HIS A 82 16.62 -15.72 -9.85
CA HIS A 82 16.17 -14.76 -8.85
C HIS A 82 17.29 -14.39 -7.86
N ILE A 83 18.05 -15.37 -7.37
CA ILE A 83 19.20 -15.15 -6.47
C ILE A 83 20.29 -14.35 -7.20
N GLU A 84 20.61 -14.68 -8.45
CA GLU A 84 21.56 -13.93 -9.28
C GLU A 84 21.08 -12.50 -9.55
N THR A 85 19.77 -12.30 -9.77
CA THR A 85 19.17 -10.98 -9.95
C THR A 85 19.21 -10.16 -8.66
N VAL A 86 18.95 -10.77 -7.50
CA VAL A 86 19.04 -10.13 -6.19
C VAL A 86 20.49 -9.79 -5.84
N ALA A 87 21.44 -10.68 -6.12
CA ALA A 87 22.87 -10.44 -5.95
C ALA A 87 23.38 -9.34 -6.88
N SER A 88 22.91 -9.30 -8.13
CA SER A 88 23.24 -8.23 -9.08
C SER A 88 22.65 -6.89 -8.63
N ARG A 89 21.39 -6.87 -8.17
CA ARG A 89 20.77 -5.66 -7.60
C ARG A 89 21.47 -5.17 -6.34
N SER A 90 21.93 -6.07 -5.47
CA SER A 90 22.62 -5.68 -4.24
C SER A 90 24.03 -5.15 -4.53
N ALA A 91 24.74 -5.76 -5.48
CA ALA A 91 26.02 -5.27 -5.98
C ALA A 91 25.87 -3.89 -6.63
N GLN A 92 24.85 -3.70 -7.46
CA GLN A 92 24.57 -2.43 -8.10
C GLN A 92 24.12 -1.36 -7.09
N SER A 93 23.30 -1.72 -6.10
CA SER A 93 22.96 -0.81 -5.00
C SER A 93 24.19 -0.41 -4.18
N ALA A 94 25.17 -1.31 -4.02
CA ALA A 94 26.42 -1.01 -3.33
C ALA A 94 27.31 -0.05 -4.14
N THR A 95 27.41 -0.24 -5.46
CA THR A 95 28.13 0.70 -6.35
C THR A 95 27.46 2.06 -6.36
N ASP A 96 26.13 2.12 -6.50
CA ASP A 96 25.37 3.37 -6.51
C ASP A 96 25.53 4.14 -5.19
N LYS A 97 25.53 3.43 -4.05
CA LYS A 97 25.80 4.03 -2.73
C LYS A 97 27.24 4.54 -2.61
N ALA A 98 28.21 3.83 -3.18
CA ALA A 98 29.60 4.25 -3.18
C ALA A 98 29.80 5.50 -4.04
N GLU A 99 29.21 5.54 -5.23
CA GLU A 99 29.21 6.70 -6.12
C GLU A 99 28.50 7.91 -5.48
N ALA A 100 27.36 7.69 -4.83
CA ALA A 100 26.64 8.75 -4.11
C ALA A 100 27.48 9.35 -2.97
N ARG A 101 28.20 8.50 -2.20
CA ARG A 101 29.13 8.97 -1.16
C ARG A 101 30.30 9.73 -1.74
N ALA A 102 30.89 9.25 -2.83
CA ALA A 102 31.99 9.93 -3.51
C ALA A 102 31.54 11.30 -4.05
N ALA A 103 30.37 11.37 -4.69
CA ALA A 103 29.78 12.61 -5.18
C ALA A 103 29.49 13.59 -4.03
N GLN A 104 28.99 13.10 -2.89
CA GLN A 104 28.79 13.90 -1.69
C GLN A 104 30.11 14.44 -1.14
N GLN A 105 31.15 13.61 -1.09
CA GLN A 105 32.47 14.00 -0.63
C GLN A 105 33.12 15.05 -1.55
N VAL A 106 32.96 14.92 -2.87
CA VAL A 106 33.40 15.95 -3.85
C VAL A 106 32.66 17.27 -3.62
N LYS A 107 31.34 17.24 -3.42
CA LYS A 107 30.56 18.45 -3.11
C LYS A 107 31.03 19.09 -1.81
N GLN A 108 31.28 18.30 -0.77
CA GLN A 108 31.76 18.78 0.52
C GLN A 108 33.16 19.40 0.40
N ASN A 109 34.08 18.75 -0.32
CA ASN A 109 35.43 19.28 -0.56
C ASN A 109 35.39 20.58 -1.36
N ALA A 110 34.52 20.68 -2.37
CA ALA A 110 34.33 21.92 -3.12
C ALA A 110 33.75 23.05 -2.25
N ALA A 111 32.82 22.74 -1.34
CA ALA A 111 32.27 23.70 -0.38
C ALA A 111 33.36 24.18 0.61
N ASN A 112 34.17 23.25 1.15
CA ASN A 112 35.27 23.57 2.05
C ASN A 112 36.32 24.45 1.36
N ALA A 113 36.71 24.12 0.13
CA ALA A 113 37.66 24.92 -0.65
C ALA A 113 37.16 26.36 -0.89
N ARG A 114 35.85 26.53 -1.15
CA ARG A 114 35.25 27.88 -1.28
C ARG A 114 35.28 28.64 0.05
N ALA A 115 34.94 27.98 1.16
CA ALA A 115 34.99 28.59 2.49
C ALA A 115 36.44 28.99 2.88
N GLU A 116 37.43 28.18 2.52
CA GLU A 116 38.85 28.48 2.74
C GLU A 116 39.30 29.70 1.93
N VAL A 117 38.87 29.86 0.68
CA VAL A 117 39.16 31.05 -0.14
C VAL A 117 38.53 32.29 0.48
N GLU A 118 37.27 32.23 0.90
CA GLU A 118 36.58 33.35 1.53
C GLU A 118 37.20 33.76 2.88
N THR A 119 37.52 32.79 3.73
CA THR A 119 38.19 33.05 5.01
C THR A 119 39.59 33.62 4.82
N SER A 120 40.33 33.15 3.81
CA SER A 120 41.64 33.71 3.44
C SER A 120 41.51 35.14 2.90
N LYS A 121 40.49 35.43 2.08
CA LYS A 121 40.19 36.79 1.60
C LYS A 121 39.88 37.71 2.79
N ARG A 122 39.04 37.27 3.73
CA ARG A 122 38.72 38.03 4.94
C ARG A 122 39.95 38.29 5.80
N ARG A 123 40.83 37.29 5.98
CA ARG A 123 42.08 37.43 6.74
C ARG A 123 43.00 38.49 6.11
N LYS A 124 43.16 38.49 4.79
CA LYS A 124 43.92 39.52 4.07
C LYS A 124 43.35 40.92 4.27
N LEU A 125 42.02 41.08 4.18
CA LEU A 125 41.37 42.36 4.42
C LEU A 125 41.53 42.86 5.86
N VAL A 126 41.58 41.95 6.84
CA VAL A 126 41.89 42.28 8.25
C VAL A 126 43.35 42.69 8.41
N GLU A 127 44.29 41.97 7.77
CA GLU A 127 45.72 42.30 7.78
C GLU A 127 46.01 43.66 7.10
N GLU A 128 45.22 44.02 6.09
CA GLU A 128 45.29 45.30 5.38
C GLU A 128 44.48 46.43 6.07
N GLU A 129 43.90 46.16 7.25
CA GLU A 129 43.02 47.08 8.01
C GLU A 129 41.84 47.66 7.21
N ASN A 130 41.40 46.96 6.15
CA ASN A 130 40.33 47.41 5.27
C ASN A 130 38.94 46.94 5.76
N PHE A 131 38.52 47.48 6.91
CA PHE A 131 37.25 47.13 7.55
C PHE A 131 36.02 47.60 6.75
N ASP A 132 36.14 48.69 5.99
CA ASP A 132 35.07 49.19 5.14
C ASP A 132 34.68 48.16 4.06
N GLN A 133 35.67 47.49 3.47
CA GLN A 133 35.42 46.44 2.48
C GLN A 133 34.78 45.20 3.13
N ILE A 134 35.19 44.84 4.35
CA ILE A 134 34.57 43.73 5.11
C ILE A 134 33.09 44.04 5.38
N GLY A 135 32.78 45.27 5.81
CA GLY A 135 31.40 45.69 6.04
C GLY A 135 30.55 45.65 4.78
N ARG A 136 31.07 46.07 3.63
CA ARG A 136 30.38 45.97 2.33
C ARG A 136 30.12 44.52 1.92
N ASP A 137 31.14 43.66 2.02
CA ASP A 137 31.02 42.24 1.69
C ASP A 137 29.99 41.53 2.62
N GLU A 138 29.91 41.91 3.91
CA GLU A 138 28.93 41.36 4.86
C GLU A 138 27.49 41.83 4.58
N VAL A 139 27.30 43.11 4.24
CA VAL A 139 25.98 43.63 3.85
C VAL A 139 25.50 42.99 2.54
N GLU A 140 26.38 42.88 1.54
CA GLU A 140 26.05 42.22 0.27
C GLU A 140 25.66 40.75 0.51
N ARG A 141 26.37 40.04 1.38
CA ARG A 141 26.02 38.67 1.77
C ARG A 141 24.69 38.60 2.50
N ALA A 142 24.40 39.54 3.39
CA ALA A 142 23.12 39.60 4.09
C ALA A 142 21.95 39.84 3.12
N GLU A 143 22.08 40.79 2.20
CA GLU A 143 21.09 41.05 1.15
C GLU A 143 20.91 39.85 0.22
N ALA A 144 22.00 39.20 -0.19
CA ALA A 144 21.95 38.02 -1.04
C ALA A 144 21.24 36.86 -0.32
N ASN A 145 21.47 36.69 0.98
CA ASN A 145 20.80 35.69 1.78
C ASN A 145 19.31 36.00 1.96
N GLU A 146 18.94 37.27 2.16
CA GLU A 146 17.53 37.69 2.23
C GLU A 146 16.80 37.40 0.92
N ARG A 147 17.38 37.79 -0.23
CA ARG A 147 16.85 37.47 -1.57
C ARG A 147 16.73 35.96 -1.78
N LEU A 148 17.71 35.17 -1.30
CA LEU A 148 17.66 33.72 -1.38
C LEU A 148 16.48 33.17 -0.56
N MET A 149 16.33 33.60 0.70
CA MET A 149 15.24 33.15 1.57
C MET A 149 13.86 33.54 1.02
N GLU A 150 13.72 34.74 0.47
CA GLU A 150 12.52 35.18 -0.23
C GLU A 150 12.23 34.31 -1.46
N SER A 151 13.25 34.00 -2.26
CA SER A 151 13.09 33.12 -3.43
C SER A 151 12.71 31.69 -3.03
N LEU A 152 13.27 31.16 -1.94
CA LEU A 152 12.96 29.84 -1.42
C LEU A 152 11.54 29.77 -0.84
N SER A 153 11.09 30.83 -0.16
CA SER A 153 9.72 30.97 0.31
C SER A 153 8.73 30.98 -0.85
N THR A 154 9.01 31.79 -1.89
CA THR A 154 8.19 31.87 -3.10
C THR A 154 8.13 30.54 -3.84
N ALA A 155 9.29 29.88 -4.01
CA ALA A 155 9.37 28.56 -4.62
C ALA A 155 8.62 27.50 -3.80
N GLY A 156 8.74 27.53 -2.48
CA GLY A 156 8.01 26.64 -1.57
C GLY A 156 6.50 26.80 -1.69
N ALA A 157 6.01 28.04 -1.75
CA ALA A 157 4.59 28.33 -1.95
C ALA A 157 4.10 27.84 -3.32
N ALA A 158 4.85 28.09 -4.40
CA ALA A 158 4.50 27.63 -5.74
C ALA A 158 4.47 26.09 -5.83
N ILE A 159 5.45 25.41 -5.24
CA ILE A 159 5.49 23.93 -5.18
C ILE A 159 4.31 23.39 -4.39
N ALA A 160 4.00 23.99 -3.23
CA ALA A 160 2.88 23.57 -2.39
C ALA A 160 1.55 23.72 -3.16
N GLN A 161 1.34 24.86 -3.83
CA GLN A 161 0.16 25.10 -4.64
C GLN A 161 0.05 24.09 -5.79
N GLN A 162 1.12 23.91 -6.57
CA GLN A 162 1.11 22.97 -7.69
C GLN A 162 0.86 21.52 -7.23
N SER A 163 1.45 21.12 -6.11
CA SER A 163 1.21 19.79 -5.53
C SER A 163 -0.24 19.63 -5.07
N THR A 164 -0.81 20.66 -4.45
CA THR A 164 -2.21 20.70 -4.02
C THR A 164 -3.12 20.53 -5.24
N GLU A 165 -2.94 21.33 -6.29
CA GLU A 165 -3.75 21.25 -7.52
C GLU A 165 -3.68 19.86 -8.16
N ARG A 166 -2.48 19.26 -8.23
CA ARG A 166 -2.29 17.92 -8.76
C ARG A 166 -3.05 16.87 -7.94
N TYR A 167 -2.87 16.88 -6.62
CA TYR A 167 -3.49 15.89 -5.74
C TYR A 167 -4.99 16.14 -5.53
N THR A 168 -5.50 17.36 -5.75
CA THR A 168 -6.94 17.63 -5.75
C THR A 168 -7.65 16.88 -6.87
N GLN A 169 -7.02 16.76 -8.05
CA GLN A 169 -7.58 15.98 -9.17
C GLN A 169 -7.62 14.47 -8.87
N GLU A 170 -6.65 13.96 -8.11
CA GLU A 170 -6.49 12.52 -7.83
C GLU A 170 -7.24 12.07 -6.57
N LEU A 171 -7.22 12.90 -5.51
CA LEU A 171 -7.75 12.58 -4.18
C LEU A 171 -9.10 13.26 -3.89
N GLY A 172 -9.43 14.32 -4.61
CA GLY A 172 -10.58 15.17 -4.32
C GLY A 172 -10.29 16.24 -3.28
N GLU A 173 -10.98 17.37 -3.41
CA GLU A 173 -10.77 18.61 -2.65
C GLU A 173 -10.89 18.40 -1.13
N GLU A 174 -11.90 17.65 -0.67
CA GLU A 174 -12.12 17.41 0.77
C GLU A 174 -10.94 16.68 1.44
N THR A 175 -10.35 15.70 0.74
CA THR A 175 -9.23 14.93 1.29
C THR A 175 -7.95 15.75 1.31
N VAL A 176 -7.74 16.56 0.27
CA VAL A 176 -6.61 17.48 0.21
C VAL A 176 -6.70 18.53 1.31
N ASP A 177 -7.87 19.13 1.53
CA ASP A 177 -8.11 20.11 2.59
C ASP A 177 -7.93 19.53 3.99
N ARG A 178 -8.29 18.27 4.19
CA ARG A 178 -8.02 17.54 5.43
C ARG A 178 -6.52 17.42 5.66
N ILE A 179 -5.77 16.95 4.65
CA ILE A 179 -4.32 16.76 4.73
C ILE A 179 -3.62 18.10 4.97
N ILE A 180 -4.00 19.18 4.27
CA ILE A 180 -3.41 20.52 4.47
C ILE A 180 -3.60 20.98 5.92
N ARG A 181 -4.80 20.83 6.49
CA ARG A 181 -5.07 21.22 7.87
C ARG A 181 -4.26 20.40 8.89
N GLU A 182 -4.19 19.08 8.69
CA GLU A 182 -3.40 18.18 9.54
C GLU A 182 -1.90 18.53 9.49
N GLN A 183 -1.34 18.77 8.31
CA GLN A 183 0.08 19.08 8.14
C GLN A 183 0.45 20.51 8.54
N ALA A 184 -0.47 21.47 8.38
CA ALA A 184 -0.30 22.82 8.90
C ALA A 184 -0.23 22.83 10.43
N ALA A 185 -1.07 22.03 11.11
CA ALA A 185 -1.01 21.87 12.56
C ALA A 185 0.30 21.19 13.03
N ALA A 186 0.87 20.30 12.21
CA ALA A 186 2.12 19.61 12.50
C ALA A 186 3.39 20.40 12.14
N ASN A 187 3.26 21.55 11.44
CA ASN A 187 4.36 22.41 10.99
C ASN A 187 5.48 21.67 10.22
N THR A 188 5.11 20.71 9.38
CA THR A 188 6.07 19.85 8.66
C THR A 188 6.59 20.46 7.36
N GLY A 189 6.09 21.63 6.98
CA GLY A 189 6.41 22.31 5.72
C GLY A 189 5.99 21.53 4.46
N VAL A 190 6.52 21.95 3.31
CA VAL A 190 6.15 21.43 1.97
C VAL A 190 6.49 19.95 1.81
N VAL A 191 7.60 19.49 2.40
CA VAL A 191 8.03 18.08 2.31
C VAL A 191 7.07 17.16 3.05
N GLY A 192 6.62 17.54 4.25
CA GLY A 192 5.61 16.76 4.97
C GLY A 192 4.27 16.74 4.25
N LEU A 193 3.86 17.87 3.67
CA LEU A 193 2.64 17.95 2.87
C LEU A 193 2.68 17.01 1.66
N GLN A 194 3.77 17.03 0.88
CA GLN A 194 3.95 16.14 -0.26
C GLN A 194 3.94 14.67 0.13
N LYS A 195 4.60 14.33 1.24
CA LYS A 195 4.60 12.96 1.76
C LYS A 195 3.19 12.51 2.13
N ALA A 196 2.42 13.34 2.84
CA ALA A 196 1.06 13.01 3.25
C ALA A 196 0.13 12.79 2.05
N PHE A 197 0.24 13.62 1.00
CA PHE A 197 -0.50 13.38 -0.24
C PHE A 197 -0.11 12.06 -0.92
N ALA A 198 1.19 11.76 -1.00
CA ALA A 198 1.68 10.53 -1.61
C ALA A 198 1.24 9.28 -0.81
N ASP A 199 1.25 9.36 0.53
CA ASP A 199 0.81 8.29 1.41
C ASP A 199 -0.70 8.01 1.22
N GLU A 200 -1.53 9.05 1.14
CA GLU A 200 -2.97 8.90 0.91
C GLU A 200 -3.28 8.36 -0.50
N ALA A 201 -2.57 8.83 -1.54
CA ALA A 201 -2.70 8.31 -2.89
C ALA A 201 -2.31 6.82 -2.96
N THR A 202 -1.21 6.46 -2.32
CA THR A 202 -0.76 5.07 -2.22
C THR A 202 -1.79 4.21 -1.49
N ARG A 203 -2.35 4.72 -0.38
CA ARG A 203 -3.39 4.02 0.38
C ARG A 203 -4.61 3.74 -0.48
N ARG A 204 -5.11 4.71 -1.23
CA ARG A 204 -6.26 4.52 -2.14
C ARG A 204 -5.96 3.55 -3.28
N ALA A 205 -4.75 3.62 -3.84
CA ALA A 205 -4.33 2.69 -4.88
C ALA A 205 -4.30 1.24 -4.36
N VAL A 206 -3.77 1.03 -3.15
CA VAL A 206 -3.77 -0.28 -2.48
C VAL A 206 -5.19 -0.73 -2.16
N ASP A 207 -6.05 0.14 -1.62
CA ASP A 207 -7.44 -0.19 -1.32
C ASP A 207 -8.24 -0.56 -2.58
N THR A 208 -7.96 0.11 -3.70
CA THR A 208 -8.60 -0.20 -5.00
C THR A 208 -8.08 -1.52 -5.57
N ALA A 209 -6.76 -1.74 -5.53
CA ALA A 209 -6.15 -2.98 -6.00
C ALA A 209 -6.60 -4.19 -5.17
N THR A 210 -6.69 -4.04 -3.85
CA THR A 210 -7.17 -5.10 -2.96
C THR A 210 -8.64 -5.41 -3.19
N LYS A 211 -9.51 -4.39 -3.34
CA LYS A 211 -10.91 -4.60 -3.73
C LYS A 211 -11.04 -5.34 -5.07
N GLY A 212 -10.33 -4.89 -6.09
CA GLY A 212 -10.34 -5.55 -7.40
C GLY A 212 -9.81 -6.99 -7.35
N ALA A 213 -8.79 -7.25 -6.55
CA ALA A 213 -8.27 -8.60 -6.33
C ALA A 213 -9.26 -9.50 -5.59
N VAL A 214 -9.96 -8.98 -4.58
CA VAL A 214 -11.01 -9.70 -3.86
C VAL A 214 -12.19 -10.00 -4.79
N GLU A 215 -12.67 -9.03 -5.55
CA GLU A 215 -13.76 -9.24 -6.52
C GLU A 215 -13.39 -10.27 -7.59
N ALA A 216 -12.17 -10.21 -8.12
CA ALA A 216 -11.68 -11.19 -9.08
C ALA A 216 -11.55 -12.60 -8.45
N ALA A 217 -11.10 -12.68 -7.19
CA ALA A 217 -11.00 -13.94 -6.47
C ALA A 217 -12.39 -14.53 -6.16
N THR A 218 -13.35 -13.71 -5.75
CA THR A 218 -14.75 -14.12 -5.51
C THR A 218 -15.37 -14.63 -6.81
N LYS A 219 -15.22 -13.91 -7.91
CA LYS A 219 -15.72 -14.35 -9.21
C LYS A 219 -15.09 -15.69 -9.64
N ALA A 220 -13.78 -15.85 -9.45
CA ALA A 220 -13.11 -17.12 -9.76
C ALA A 220 -13.53 -18.27 -8.82
N LEU A 221 -13.97 -17.97 -7.60
CA LEU A 221 -14.54 -18.96 -6.69
C LEU A 221 -15.97 -19.33 -7.11
N ASP A 222 -16.81 -18.36 -7.44
CA ASP A 222 -18.17 -18.59 -7.92
C ASP A 222 -18.17 -19.43 -9.20
N GLU A 223 -17.29 -19.10 -10.16
CA GLU A 223 -17.09 -19.90 -11.38
C GLU A 223 -16.66 -21.35 -11.08
N LYS A 224 -15.82 -21.56 -10.06
CA LYS A 224 -15.42 -22.91 -9.62
C LYS A 224 -16.53 -23.66 -8.91
N PHE A 225 -17.36 -22.96 -8.13
CA PHE A 225 -18.52 -23.55 -7.48
C PHE A 225 -19.56 -24.00 -8.51
N GLU A 226 -19.88 -23.15 -9.49
CA GLU A 226 -20.77 -23.49 -10.60
C GLU A 226 -20.21 -24.67 -11.43
N ALA A 227 -18.90 -24.67 -11.72
CA ALA A 227 -18.26 -25.80 -12.40
C ALA A 227 -18.39 -27.10 -11.61
N ARG A 228 -18.22 -27.06 -10.27
CA ARG A 228 -18.40 -28.24 -9.41
C ARG A 228 -19.85 -28.71 -9.31
N ILE A 229 -20.82 -27.80 -9.28
CA ILE A 229 -22.24 -28.16 -9.28
C ILE A 229 -22.59 -28.82 -10.62
N ALA A 230 -22.13 -28.25 -11.73
CA ALA A 230 -22.32 -28.84 -13.05
C ALA A 230 -21.66 -30.22 -13.15
N GLU A 231 -20.44 -30.40 -12.63
CA GLU A 231 -19.72 -31.68 -12.60
C GLU A 231 -20.43 -32.71 -11.70
N ALA A 232 -20.91 -32.32 -10.52
CA ALA A 232 -21.68 -33.18 -9.63
C ALA A 232 -23.03 -33.59 -10.25
N GLY A 233 -23.71 -32.67 -10.93
CA GLY A 233 -24.93 -32.96 -11.68
C GLY A 233 -24.68 -33.89 -12.87
N LEU A 234 -23.52 -33.76 -13.54
CA LEU A 234 -23.10 -34.71 -14.57
C LEU A 234 -22.84 -36.09 -13.97
N ALA A 235 -22.11 -36.15 -12.84
CA ALA A 235 -21.79 -37.37 -12.13
C ALA A 235 -23.07 -38.12 -11.71
N GLN A 236 -24.05 -37.41 -11.13
CA GLN A 236 -25.36 -37.96 -10.80
C GLN A 236 -26.08 -38.50 -12.03
N ARG A 237 -26.11 -37.79 -13.16
CA ARG A 237 -26.72 -38.30 -14.40
C ARG A 237 -25.99 -39.54 -14.94
N THR A 238 -24.67 -39.59 -14.87
CA THR A 238 -23.92 -40.81 -15.26
C THR A 238 -24.16 -41.98 -14.31
N GLU A 239 -24.33 -41.73 -13.01
CA GLU A 239 -24.66 -42.76 -12.03
C GLU A 239 -26.11 -43.24 -12.20
N GLU A 240 -27.04 -42.34 -12.52
CA GLU A 240 -28.44 -42.63 -12.83
C GLU A 240 -28.55 -43.44 -14.13
N VAL A 241 -27.79 -43.08 -15.17
CA VAL A 241 -27.66 -43.87 -16.41
C VAL A 241 -27.01 -45.23 -16.16
N ALA A 242 -26.04 -45.32 -15.25
CA ALA A 242 -25.40 -46.59 -14.89
C ALA A 242 -26.32 -47.50 -14.04
N THR A 243 -27.18 -46.92 -13.21
CA THR A 243 -28.14 -47.67 -12.38
C THR A 243 -29.43 -48.03 -13.13
N THR A 244 -29.86 -47.22 -14.09
CA THR A 244 -31.02 -47.52 -14.95
C THR A 244 -30.68 -48.37 -16.18
N GLY A 245 -29.40 -48.45 -16.54
CA GLY A 245 -28.94 -49.15 -17.75
C GLY A 245 -29.50 -48.53 -19.04
N PRO A 246 -29.03 -48.97 -20.23
CA PRO A 246 -29.64 -48.52 -21.46
C PRO A 246 -31.08 -49.05 -21.50
N VAL A 247 -32.05 -48.15 -21.39
CA VAL A 247 -33.48 -48.46 -21.53
C VAL A 247 -33.78 -48.75 -23.01
N GLU A 248 -33.24 -49.85 -23.51
CA GLU A 248 -33.85 -50.59 -24.61
C GLU A 248 -34.64 -51.75 -24.01
N LYS A 249 -35.96 -51.71 -24.25
CA LYS A 249 -36.96 -52.77 -24.03
C LYS A 249 -37.65 -52.80 -22.67
N VAL A 250 -38.68 -51.97 -22.52
CA VAL A 250 -39.93 -52.45 -21.92
C VAL A 250 -41.14 -51.93 -22.72
N SER A 251 -41.97 -52.88 -23.12
CA SER A 251 -43.36 -52.73 -23.59
C SER A 251 -43.60 -52.24 -25.03
N GLY A 252 -43.88 -53.21 -25.91
CA GLY A 252 -44.45 -52.96 -27.23
C GLY A 252 -45.84 -52.33 -27.15
N THR A 253 -45.90 -51.05 -27.51
CA THR A 253 -47.13 -50.33 -27.86
C THR A 253 -46.97 -49.90 -29.32
N PRO A 254 -47.92 -50.17 -30.23
CA PRO A 254 -47.78 -49.93 -31.66
C PRO A 254 -47.54 -48.43 -31.95
N PRO A 255 -46.95 -48.07 -33.12
CA PRO A 255 -46.63 -46.68 -33.43
C PRO A 255 -47.88 -45.83 -33.25
N VAL A 256 -47.80 -44.86 -32.33
CA VAL A 256 -48.84 -43.86 -32.15
C VAL A 256 -48.98 -43.14 -33.48
N HIS A 257 -50.18 -43.28 -34.05
CA HIS A 257 -50.63 -42.51 -35.19
C HIS A 257 -50.30 -41.02 -34.95
N GLU A 258 -49.60 -40.40 -35.91
CA GLU A 258 -49.75 -38.96 -36.13
C GLU A 258 -51.26 -38.67 -36.23
N GLY A 259 -51.82 -37.99 -35.22
CA GLY A 259 -53.23 -37.64 -35.21
C GLY A 259 -53.97 -37.87 -33.91
N SER A 260 -53.51 -37.29 -32.81
CA SER A 260 -54.43 -36.63 -31.90
C SER A 260 -53.67 -35.52 -31.18
N GLU A 261 -53.91 -34.28 -31.59
CA GLU A 261 -53.69 -33.15 -30.70
C GLU A 261 -54.61 -33.38 -29.50
N GLU A 262 -54.10 -33.96 -28.42
CA GLU A 262 -54.72 -33.77 -27.11
C GLU A 262 -54.86 -32.26 -26.94
N PRO A 263 -56.06 -31.75 -26.62
CA PRO A 263 -56.26 -30.32 -26.53
C PRO A 263 -55.29 -29.78 -25.49
N LYS A 264 -54.40 -28.87 -25.91
CA LYS A 264 -53.48 -28.16 -25.02
C LYS A 264 -54.33 -27.35 -24.05
N THR A 265 -54.58 -27.95 -22.90
CA THR A 265 -55.35 -27.36 -21.79
C THR A 265 -54.38 -26.96 -20.70
N TRP A 266 -54.82 -26.05 -19.83
CA TRP A 266 -54.00 -25.59 -18.71
C TRP A 266 -53.47 -26.75 -17.86
N GLU A 267 -54.30 -27.75 -17.57
CA GLU A 267 -53.92 -28.93 -16.78
C GLU A 267 -52.75 -29.69 -17.43
N THR A 268 -52.82 -29.92 -18.74
CA THR A 268 -51.75 -30.65 -19.47
C THR A 268 -50.44 -29.88 -19.56
N GLU A 269 -50.48 -28.54 -19.58
CA GLU A 269 -49.26 -27.72 -19.67
C GLU A 269 -48.67 -27.46 -18.27
N VAL A 270 -49.49 -27.45 -17.20
CA VAL A 270 -49.00 -27.42 -15.81
C VAL A 270 -48.25 -28.70 -15.45
N ASP A 271 -48.75 -29.86 -15.86
CA ASP A 271 -48.06 -31.13 -15.62
C ASP A 271 -46.69 -31.16 -16.31
N LYS A 272 -46.61 -30.65 -17.55
CA LYS A 272 -45.33 -30.48 -18.27
C LYS A 272 -44.39 -29.48 -17.61
N PHE A 273 -44.92 -28.38 -17.07
CA PHE A 273 -44.11 -27.40 -16.33
C PHE A 273 -43.55 -28.00 -15.04
N ASN A 274 -44.37 -28.76 -14.29
CA ASN A 274 -43.93 -29.45 -13.08
C ASN A 274 -42.91 -30.57 -13.37
N ALA A 275 -43.02 -31.20 -14.54
CA ALA A 275 -42.03 -32.17 -15.04
C ALA A 275 -40.75 -31.52 -15.61
N GLY A 276 -40.71 -30.19 -15.73
CA GLY A 276 -39.58 -29.45 -16.32
C GLY A 276 -39.46 -29.57 -17.84
N GLU A 277 -40.51 -30.04 -18.52
CA GLU A 277 -40.55 -30.22 -19.97
C GLU A 277 -40.78 -28.90 -20.74
N ILE A 278 -41.39 -27.91 -20.08
CA ILE A 278 -41.63 -26.57 -20.63
C ILE A 278 -41.16 -25.49 -19.66
N SER A 279 -40.79 -24.33 -20.21
CA SER A 279 -40.39 -23.16 -19.44
C SER A 279 -41.59 -22.27 -19.07
N TRP A 280 -41.44 -21.40 -18.06
CA TRP A 280 -42.50 -20.47 -17.65
C TRP A 280 -43.05 -19.61 -18.82
N PRO A 281 -42.23 -19.07 -19.73
CA PRO A 281 -42.72 -18.34 -20.91
C PRO A 281 -43.63 -19.15 -21.83
N GLU A 282 -43.50 -20.48 -21.87
CA GLU A 282 -44.34 -21.37 -22.67
C GLU A 282 -45.66 -21.71 -21.97
N MET A 283 -45.68 -21.69 -20.62
CA MET A 283 -46.84 -21.96 -19.77
C MET A 283 -47.73 -20.71 -19.55
N GLU A 284 -47.13 -19.51 -19.52
CA GLU A 284 -47.80 -18.24 -19.21
C GLU A 284 -49.11 -17.98 -20.01
N PRO A 285 -49.19 -18.25 -21.33
CA PRO A 285 -50.44 -18.04 -22.09
C PRO A 285 -51.61 -18.90 -21.59
N TYR A 286 -51.31 -20.13 -21.17
CA TYR A 286 -52.33 -21.07 -20.66
C TYR A 286 -52.79 -20.69 -19.27
N GLN A 287 -51.88 -20.19 -18.41
CA GLN A 287 -52.24 -19.65 -17.09
C GLN A 287 -53.17 -18.44 -17.23
N ILE A 288 -52.85 -17.49 -18.11
CA ILE A 288 -53.68 -16.30 -18.35
C ILE A 288 -55.08 -16.69 -18.87
N GLN A 289 -55.16 -17.71 -19.72
CA GLN A 289 -56.44 -18.18 -20.25
C GLN A 289 -57.26 -18.90 -19.17
N HIS A 290 -56.64 -19.77 -18.38
CA HIS A 290 -57.28 -20.43 -17.25
C HIS A 290 -57.76 -19.44 -16.18
N ASP A 291 -56.97 -18.42 -15.86
CA ASP A 291 -57.35 -17.38 -14.90
C ASP A 291 -58.54 -16.55 -15.38
N LYS A 292 -58.68 -16.35 -16.69
CA LYS A 292 -59.86 -15.71 -17.29
C LYS A 292 -61.10 -16.61 -17.21
N GLU A 293 -60.92 -17.91 -17.41
CA GLU A 293 -62.02 -18.90 -17.40
C GLU A 293 -62.49 -19.24 -15.97
N THR A 294 -61.59 -19.21 -14.98
CA THR A 294 -61.88 -19.53 -13.57
C THR A 294 -62.15 -18.31 -12.69
N GLY A 295 -62.15 -17.11 -13.25
CA GLY A 295 -62.50 -15.89 -12.52
C GLY A 295 -61.42 -15.40 -11.55
N GLY A 296 -60.14 -15.53 -11.93
CA GLY A 296 -59.03 -14.83 -11.31
C GLY A 296 -58.75 -15.26 -9.88
N SER A 297 -58.34 -16.51 -9.69
CA SER A 297 -57.70 -16.96 -8.45
C SER A 297 -56.75 -18.13 -8.72
N GLY A 298 -55.62 -17.85 -9.36
CA GLY A 298 -54.56 -18.83 -9.59
C GLY A 298 -53.16 -18.27 -9.27
N MET A 299 -52.56 -18.80 -8.21
CA MET A 299 -51.13 -18.76 -7.84
C MET A 299 -50.32 -17.48 -8.14
N ARG A 300 -50.51 -16.44 -7.32
CA ARG A 300 -49.39 -15.61 -6.86
C ARG A 300 -49.13 -15.93 -5.40
N GLY A 301 -48.19 -16.83 -5.17
CA GLY A 301 -47.63 -17.21 -3.87
C GLY A 301 -46.27 -17.83 -4.10
#